data_AF-K7A7C1-F1
#
_entry.id   AF-K7A7C1-F1
#
_cell.length_a   1.000
_cell.length_b   1.000
_cell.length_c   1.000
_cell.angle_alpha   90.00
_cell.angle_beta   90.00
_cell.angle_gamma   90.00
#
_symmetry.space_group_name_H-M   'P 1'
#
loop_
_entity.id
_entity.type
_entity.pdbx_description
1 polymer ?
#
loop_
_entity_poly.entity_id
_entity_poly.type
_entity_poly.pdbx_seq_one_letter_code
_entity_poly.pdbx_strand_id
1 'polypeptide(L)'
;MEDANFSVGYVAKRTGVKILTLHFYEQKGLIKSWRNQGNQRRYKRDVLRRISVIKPAQKLGISLSSIHQTFLGMPDGRTPDKKD
;
A
#
# COMPACT_ATOMS: atom_id res chain seq x y z
N MET A 1 -16.29 8.32 -3.16
CA MET A 1 -15.92 6.93 -2.75
C MET A 1 -15.39 6.12 -3.95
N GLU A 2 -15.09 6.76 -5.08
CA GLU A 2 -15.11 6.12 -6.41
C GLU A 2 -13.80 5.49 -6.91
N ASP A 3 -12.65 5.69 -6.25
CA ASP A 3 -11.37 5.22 -6.81
C ASP A 3 -10.90 3.86 -6.28
N ALA A 4 -11.50 3.36 -5.19
CA ALA A 4 -11.06 2.13 -4.53
C ALA A 4 -11.75 0.92 -5.18
N ASN A 5 -11.33 0.56 -6.39
CA ASN A 5 -11.97 -0.52 -7.16
C ASN A 5 -11.17 -1.83 -7.18
N PHE A 6 -9.90 -1.80 -6.74
CA PHE A 6 -9.05 -2.99 -6.78
C PHE A 6 -9.35 -3.95 -5.63
N SER A 7 -9.63 -5.21 -5.96
CA SER A 7 -9.79 -6.27 -4.97
C SER A 7 -8.44 -6.64 -4.35
N VAL A 8 -8.48 -7.23 -3.15
CA VAL A 8 -7.27 -7.73 -2.48
C VAL A 8 -6.50 -8.74 -3.34
N GLY A 9 -7.21 -9.62 -4.05
CA GLY A 9 -6.59 -10.60 -4.96
C GLY A 9 -5.91 -9.95 -6.17
N TYR A 10 -6.54 -8.91 -6.74
CA TYR A 10 -5.93 -8.15 -7.82
C TYR A 10 -4.63 -7.47 -7.36
N VAL A 11 -4.64 -6.78 -6.21
CA VAL A 11 -3.46 -6.11 -5.67
C VAL A 11 -2.35 -7.11 -5.36
N ALA A 12 -2.69 -8.24 -4.72
CA ALA A 12 -1.73 -9.30 -4.39
C ALA A 12 -1.05 -9.84 -5.65
N LYS A 13 -1.84 -10.20 -6.68
CA LYS A 13 -1.33 -10.68 -7.97
C LYS A 13 -0.47 -9.62 -8.67
N ARG A 14 -0.94 -8.37 -8.73
CA ARG A 14 -0.27 -7.28 -9.46
C ARG A 14 1.05 -6.87 -8.83
N THR A 15 1.14 -6.93 -7.50
CA THR A 15 2.34 -6.51 -6.75
C THR A 15 3.24 -7.67 -6.37
N GLY A 16 2.80 -8.92 -6.58
CA GLY A 16 3.54 -10.12 -6.22
C GLY A 16 3.78 -10.22 -4.71
N VAL A 17 2.81 -9.83 -3.89
CA VAL A 17 2.82 -10.03 -2.43
C VAL A 17 1.64 -10.92 -2.03
N LYS A 18 1.75 -11.61 -0.90
CA LYS A 18 0.64 -12.43 -0.39
C LYS A 18 -0.49 -11.52 0.11
N ILE A 19 -1.73 -12.00 0.10
CA ILE A 19 -2.89 -11.29 0.67
C ILE A 19 -2.64 -10.94 2.15
N LEU A 20 -2.04 -11.86 2.92
CA LEU A 20 -1.68 -11.61 4.32
C LEU A 20 -0.70 -10.44 4.46
N THR A 21 0.23 -10.27 3.52
CA THR A 21 1.16 -9.14 3.49
C THR A 21 0.42 -7.81 3.29
N LEU A 22 -0.62 -7.79 2.46
CA LEU A 22 -1.47 -6.59 2.30
C LEU A 22 -2.17 -6.23 3.61
N HIS A 23 -2.77 -7.22 4.29
CA HIS A 23 -3.41 -6.99 5.58
C HIS A 23 -2.40 -6.53 6.64
N PHE A 24 -1.19 -7.10 6.64
CA PHE A 24 -0.13 -6.71 7.55
C PHE A 24 0.34 -5.27 7.30
N TYR A 25 0.54 -4.88 6.04
CA TYR A 25 0.89 -3.49 5.71
C TYR A 25 -0.23 -2.51 6.08
N GLU A 26 -1.48 -2.89 5.89
CA GLU A 26 -2.64 -2.09 6.33
C GLU A 26 -2.64 -1.91 7.84
N GLN A 27 -2.45 -2.98 8.62
CA GLN A 27 -2.36 -2.91 10.07
C GLN A 27 -1.19 -2.03 10.55
N LYS A 28 -0.09 -1.96 9.78
CA LYS A 28 1.05 -1.09 10.06
C LYS A 28 0.87 0.36 9.58
N GLY A 29 -0.28 0.71 9.00
CA GLY A 29 -0.58 2.06 8.50
C GLY A 29 0.10 2.40 7.18
N LEU A 30 0.79 1.45 6.54
CA LEU A 30 1.56 1.70 5.32
C LEU A 30 0.69 1.84 4.07
N ILE A 31 -0.47 1.17 4.07
CA ILE A 31 -1.48 1.23 3.03
C ILE A 31 -2.86 1.33 3.68
N LYS A 32 -3.87 1.73 2.90
CA LYS A 32 -5.26 1.83 3.36
C LYS A 32 -6.18 1.10 2.41
N SER A 33 -7.18 0.40 2.95
CA SER A 33 -8.30 -0.12 2.19
C SER A 33 -9.61 0.61 2.53
N TRP A 34 -10.59 0.41 1.67
CA TRP A 34 -11.99 0.77 1.85
C TRP A 34 -12.83 -0.51 1.80
N ARG A 35 -14.06 -0.44 2.29
CA ARG A 35 -15.02 -1.54 2.18
C ARG A 35 -16.06 -1.21 1.12
N ASN A 36 -16.36 -2.16 0.26
CA ASN A 36 -17.54 -2.07 -0.61
C ASN A 36 -18.79 -2.53 0.14
N GLN A 37 -19.96 -2.47 -0.51
CA GLN A 37 -21.24 -2.90 0.07
C GLN A 37 -21.23 -4.37 0.56
N GLY A 38 -20.45 -5.24 -0.09
CA GLY A 38 -20.25 -6.63 0.32
C GLY A 38 -19.18 -6.82 1.41
N ASN A 39 -18.77 -5.76 2.11
CA ASN A 39 -17.73 -5.73 3.14
C ASN A 39 -16.35 -6.28 2.70
N GLN A 40 -16.08 -6.33 1.39
CA GLN A 40 -14.79 -6.73 0.84
C GLN A 40 -13.83 -5.55 0.86
N ARG A 41 -12.56 -5.82 1.21
CA ARG A 41 -11.48 -4.82 1.09
C ARG A 41 -11.26 -4.43 -0.36
N ARG A 42 -11.21 -3.12 -0.59
CA ARG A 42 -10.91 -2.48 -1.86
C ARG A 42 -9.81 -1.47 -1.70
N TYR A 43 -8.94 -1.39 -2.70
CA TYR A 43 -7.76 -0.55 -2.67
C TYR A 43 -7.80 0.44 -3.83
N LYS A 44 -7.25 1.63 -3.58
CA LYS A 44 -6.98 2.64 -4.61
C LYS A 44 -5.70 2.29 -5.38
N ARG A 45 -5.48 2.98 -6.49
CA ARG A 45 -4.30 2.77 -7.36
C ARG A 45 -2.96 3.10 -6.69
N ASP A 46 -2.95 4.07 -5.77
CA ASP A 46 -1.74 4.48 -5.03
C ASP A 46 -1.15 3.32 -4.22
N VAL A 47 -1.98 2.40 -3.72
CA VAL A 47 -1.54 1.20 -2.99
C VAL A 47 -0.57 0.35 -3.81
N LEU A 48 -0.78 0.22 -5.12
CA LEU A 48 0.16 -0.49 -6.00
C LEU A 48 1.53 0.17 -5.99
N ARG A 49 1.56 1.50 -6.03
CA ARG A 49 2.80 2.29 -5.99
C ARG A 49 3.47 2.20 -4.62
N ARG A 50 2.70 2.26 -3.52
CA ARG A 50 3.24 2.11 -2.16
C ARG A 50 3.97 0.78 -2.01
N ILE A 51 3.34 -0.31 -2.44
CA ILE A 51 3.94 -1.64 -2.38
C ILE A 51 5.20 -1.73 -3.27
N SER A 52 5.21 -1.07 -4.43
CA SER A 52 6.40 -1.02 -5.29
C SER A 52 7.60 -0.32 -4.64
N VAL A 53 7.38 0.54 -3.65
CA VAL A 53 8.42 1.21 -2.85
C VAL A 53 8.77 0.39 -1.61
N ILE A 54 7.77 -0.13 -0.89
CA ILE A 54 7.97 -0.93 0.33
C ILE A 54 8.82 -2.18 0.03
N LYS A 55 8.53 -2.90 -1.06
CA LYS A 55 9.24 -4.16 -1.39
C LYS A 55 10.75 -4.01 -1.54
N PRO A 56 11.28 -3.11 -2.39
CA PRO A 56 12.73 -2.93 -2.52
C PRO A 56 13.33 -2.34 -1.24
N ALA A 57 12.66 -1.40 -0.57
CA ALA A 57 13.16 -0.84 0.69
C ALA A 57 13.36 -1.93 1.77
N GLN A 58 12.40 -2.86 1.92
CA GLN A 58 12.56 -4.00 2.82
C GLN A 58 13.71 -4.93 2.41
N LYS A 59 13.94 -5.15 1.11
CA LYS A 59 15.08 -5.95 0.63
C LYS A 59 16.42 -5.30 0.96
N LEU A 60 16.45 -3.98 1.08
CA LEU A 60 17.63 -3.21 1.49
C LEU A 60 17.77 -3.12 3.02
N GLY A 61 16.94 -3.84 3.79
CA GLY A 61 16.99 -3.85 5.26
C GLY A 61 16.28 -2.66 5.92
N ILE A 62 15.57 -1.82 5.16
CA ILE A 62 14.82 -0.70 5.72
C ILE A 62 13.60 -1.23 6.47
N SER A 63 13.47 -0.82 7.74
CA SER A 63 12.35 -1.22 8.58
C SER A 63 11.03 -0.63 8.09
N LEU A 64 9.93 -1.34 8.35
CA LEU A 64 8.59 -0.85 8.00
C LEU A 64 8.22 0.44 8.75
N SER A 65 8.72 0.62 9.97
CA SER A 65 8.52 1.88 10.72
C SER A 65 9.22 3.05 10.04
N SER A 66 10.46 2.88 9.59
CA SER A 66 11.19 3.90 8.82
C SER A 66 10.44 4.27 7.53
N ILE A 67 9.97 3.27 6.78
CA ILE A 67 9.19 3.51 5.55
C ILE A 67 7.88 4.26 5.86
N HIS A 68 7.21 3.90 6.95
CA HIS A 68 5.99 4.57 7.38
C HIS A 68 6.27 6.05 7.71
N GLN A 69 7.33 6.34 8.46
CA GLN A 69 7.74 7.72 8.77
C GLN A 69 8.04 8.51 7.49
N THR A 70 8.73 7.92 6.53
CA THR A 70 8.97 8.56 5.22
C THR A 70 7.67 8.90 4.50
N PHE A 71 6.68 8.00 4.50
CA PHE A 71 5.37 8.28 3.89
C PHE A 71 4.58 9.37 4.62
N LEU A 72 4.71 9.48 5.95
CA LEU A 72 4.07 10.54 6.72
C LEU A 72 4.68 11.91 6.44
N GLY A 73 5.99 11.97 6.15
CA GLY A 73 6.69 13.20 5.79
C GLY A 73 6.39 13.72 4.38
N MET A 74 5.60 13.02 3.57
CA MET A 74 5.28 13.44 2.20
C MET A 74 4.08 14.39 2.16
N PRO A 75 4.09 15.39 1.26
CA PRO A 75 2.94 16.27 1.05
C PRO A 75 1.67 15.47 0.78
N ASP A 76 0.57 15.84 1.44
CA ASP A 76 -0.74 15.18 1.36
C ASP A 76 -0.72 13.67 1.69
N GLY A 77 0.31 13.20 2.40
CA GLY A 77 0.51 11.79 2.69
C GLY A 77 0.61 10.93 1.43
N ARG A 78 1.06 11.49 0.30
CA ARG A 78 1.14 10.79 -1.00
C ARG A 78 2.24 9.72 -0.99
N THR A 79 2.28 8.94 -2.06
CA THR A 79 3.34 7.95 -2.31
C THR A 79 4.41 8.57 -3.20
N PRO A 80 5.71 8.27 -3.01
CA PRO A 80 6.75 8.87 -3.87
C PRO A 80 6.49 8.55 -5.33
N ASP A 81 6.70 9.54 -6.19
CA ASP A 81 6.63 9.41 -7.64
C ASP A 81 8.02 9.53 -8.28
N LYS A 82 8.10 9.67 -9.60
CA LYS A 82 9.40 9.71 -10.29
C LYS A 82 10.19 11.00 -10.03
N LYS A 83 9.56 12.04 -9.48
CA LYS A 83 10.14 13.36 -9.24
C LYS A 83 10.73 13.50 -7.83
N ASP A 84 10.50 12.51 -6.97
CA ASP A 84 11.11 12.37 -5.65
C ASP A 84 12.33 11.42 -5.75
#